data_AF-R5HY73-F1
#
_entry.id   AF-R5HY73-F1
#
_cell.length_a   1.000
_cell.length_b   1.000
_cell.length_c   1.000
_cell.angle_alpha   90.00
_cell.angle_beta   90.00
_cell.angle_gamma   90.00
#
_symmetry.space_group_name_H-M   'P 1'
#
loop_
_entity.id
_entity.type
_entity.pdbx_description
1 polymer ?
#
loop_
_entity_poly.entity_id
_entity_poly.type
_entity_poly.pdbx_seq_one_letter_code
_entity_poly.pdbx_strand_id
1 'polypeptide(L)'
;MKRPSGLVLLLTAMLSLFAIYSCEEKPGPTEPAALTLNPSEEIVFDAKGGTKTVKVTSNREWSVESDQPDYFAVQRTTDTTFTVTAEPNENEEAVPAAIITVTAGEGNDSVTKTLNVSQKGKDPLVLAITLENITATSADMKVVPSYDNARYYYDVLAVSVLNEHHSGDLAVYMENMMAEAVNNFGDVESALEAICSTGEQTWQFTGQIPETEYIAFAAGLDDEGKVSSGIASEKYTTLALENADFDVVFANIIQDGFDYTVIPSDETMTYYHCIRPVVGYNELSDEDLRQTIINEDSFFIDFYATSGETTYTNENVYLASTGYMVLVFGWSGGAPTTEIARFYTRTEAPATAPEEWTFSFKVDGITSRSASITITPSDEYVPYLYDVIAEKDYESYKDNMNGYVKQYIEENITNLDYERGDGEQGYTYYSVLEPGTTYYIWAACVDEYGDVIKVAVSEPFTTLPKKESSATVSAEITGYFNGDELAELYPDDYSDGKGMAYVQVEFSANEDASTWYGGMFKEDPNDHTSNISDDEIADMLISGGTWCPTGKLYWADWDAEYTILAVAIGKDENYSKVFRLTTTFTKDGASDISEFVKPESPYAYNASESSLEIPAYTPKVVMYRTKSE
;
A
#
# COMPACT_ATOMS: atom_id res chain seq x y z
N MET A 1 37.36 9.91 82.70
CA MET A 1 38.28 10.72 81.86
C MET A 1 38.89 9.78 80.84
N LYS A 2 38.48 9.92 79.58
CA LYS A 2 39.22 10.61 78.49
C LYS A 2 40.45 9.80 78.01
N ARG A 3 40.30 9.30 76.77
CA ARG A 3 41.31 9.11 75.69
C ARG A 3 42.42 10.19 75.75
N PRO A 4 43.64 10.09 75.12
CA PRO A 4 43.83 9.51 73.77
C PRO A 4 45.28 9.09 73.31
N SER A 5 45.34 8.54 72.07
CA SER A 5 46.33 8.65 70.95
C SER A 5 47.82 8.27 71.04
N GLY A 6 48.26 7.43 70.08
CA GLY A 6 49.22 7.87 69.02
C GLY A 6 50.57 7.14 68.85
N LEU A 7 50.69 6.30 67.82
CA LEU A 7 51.72 6.18 66.74
C LEU A 7 53.24 6.36 67.06
N VAL A 8 54.10 5.65 66.30
CA VAL A 8 55.39 6.10 65.66
C VAL A 8 56.68 5.31 65.99
N LEU A 9 57.35 4.73 64.96
CA LEU A 9 58.71 5.08 64.47
C LEU A 9 58.99 4.29 63.17
N LEU A 10 59.38 4.92 62.06
CA LEU A 10 60.77 5.33 61.84
C LEU A 10 60.83 6.58 60.96
N LEU A 11 61.29 7.68 61.52
CA LEU A 11 62.43 8.40 60.97
C LEU A 11 63.17 9.13 62.12
N THR A 12 64.42 8.74 62.33
CA THR A 12 65.53 9.49 62.94
C THR A 12 65.54 9.92 64.43
N ALA A 13 66.70 9.60 65.03
CA ALA A 13 67.48 10.35 66.04
C ALA A 13 67.46 9.91 67.53
N MET A 14 68.68 9.65 68.01
CA MET A 14 69.13 9.40 69.38
C MET A 14 68.80 10.55 70.36
N LEU A 15 68.46 10.23 71.62
CA LEU A 15 69.28 10.53 72.82
C LEU A 15 68.65 9.94 74.11
N SER A 16 69.30 8.91 74.66
CA SER A 16 69.59 8.66 76.11
C SER A 16 68.58 9.02 77.22
N LEU A 17 68.17 8.05 78.06
CA LEU A 17 68.61 7.81 79.47
C LEU A 17 67.74 6.73 80.19
N PHE A 18 68.41 5.73 80.79
CA PHE A 18 68.16 4.97 82.05
C PHE A 18 66.71 4.69 82.55
N ALA A 19 66.34 3.62 83.27
CA ALA A 19 66.82 2.28 83.65
C ALA A 19 65.85 1.76 84.76
N ILE A 20 65.79 0.42 84.98
CA ILE A 20 65.37 -0.29 86.23
C ILE A 20 63.83 -0.40 86.45
N TYR A 21 63.12 -1.52 86.71
CA TYR A 21 63.35 -2.96 86.98
C TYR A 21 62.04 -3.75 86.73
N SER A 22 62.12 -4.99 86.21
CA SER A 22 61.70 -6.27 86.85
C SER A 22 60.34 -6.89 86.47
N CYS A 23 60.44 -8.00 85.72
CA CYS A 23 59.56 -9.18 85.50
C CYS A 23 58.03 -9.03 85.31
N GLU A 24 57.56 -9.40 84.11
CA GLU A 24 56.26 -10.03 83.87
C GLU A 24 56.37 -11.09 82.75
N GLU A 25 55.49 -12.09 82.80
CA GLU A 25 55.53 -13.40 82.11
C GLU A 25 55.46 -13.32 80.57
N LYS A 26 56.06 -14.33 79.89
CA LYS A 26 56.03 -14.49 78.43
C LYS A 26 54.60 -14.86 77.93
N PRO A 27 54.06 -14.22 76.88
CA PRO A 27 52.88 -14.73 76.19
C PRO A 27 53.24 -15.97 75.36
N GLY A 28 52.36 -16.97 75.38
CA GLY A 28 52.48 -18.24 74.65
C GLY A 28 52.27 -18.10 73.12
N PRO A 29 52.48 -19.17 72.35
CA PRO A 29 52.43 -19.15 70.89
C PRO A 29 51.01 -18.84 70.38
N THR A 30 50.91 -17.95 69.40
CA THR A 30 49.68 -17.62 68.66
C THR A 30 49.20 -18.84 67.87
N GLU A 31 47.93 -19.21 68.01
CA GLU A 31 47.30 -20.32 67.27
C GLU A 31 47.25 -20.01 65.76
N PRO A 32 47.57 -20.96 64.85
CA PRO A 32 47.55 -20.74 63.41
C PRO A 32 46.14 -20.41 62.90
N ALA A 33 46.02 -19.56 61.88
CA ALA A 33 44.73 -19.21 61.31
C ALA A 33 44.07 -20.44 60.65
N ALA A 34 42.81 -20.70 61.00
CA ALA A 34 41.99 -21.77 60.47
C ALA A 34 40.74 -21.17 59.85
N LEU A 35 40.44 -21.55 58.61
CA LEU A 35 39.30 -21.06 57.84
C LEU A 35 38.64 -22.20 57.08
N THR A 36 37.33 -22.35 57.27
CA THR A 36 36.49 -23.29 56.50
C THR A 36 35.20 -22.61 56.05
N LEU A 37 34.76 -22.99 54.85
CA LEU A 37 33.54 -22.50 54.21
C LEU A 37 32.53 -23.63 54.10
N ASN A 38 31.24 -23.32 54.26
CA ASN A 38 30.16 -24.27 54.02
C ASN A 38 28.97 -23.55 53.34
N PRO A 39 28.64 -23.87 52.07
CA PRO A 39 29.29 -24.88 51.23
C PRO A 39 30.75 -24.52 50.88
N SER A 40 31.55 -25.54 50.58
CA SER A 40 32.93 -25.40 50.06
C SER A 40 33.05 -25.79 48.58
N GLU A 41 31.94 -26.23 47.98
CA GLU A 41 31.82 -26.59 46.56
C GLU A 41 31.30 -25.41 45.76
N GLU A 42 31.50 -25.45 44.44
CA GLU A 42 31.03 -24.40 43.52
C GLU A 42 29.54 -24.06 43.72
N ILE A 43 29.23 -22.77 43.72
CA ILE A 43 27.85 -22.29 43.69
C ILE A 43 27.46 -22.03 42.24
N VAL A 44 26.48 -22.76 41.74
CA VAL A 44 25.89 -22.53 40.42
C VAL A 44 24.50 -21.92 40.58
N PHE A 45 24.30 -20.73 40.02
CA PHE A 45 22.99 -20.10 39.86
C PHE A 45 22.39 -20.47 38.49
N ASP A 46 21.07 -20.68 38.45
CA ASP A 46 20.35 -20.66 37.18
C ASP A 46 20.12 -19.21 36.73
N ALA A 47 19.67 -19.00 35.49
CA ALA A 47 19.47 -17.67 34.92
C ALA A 47 18.62 -16.73 35.80
N LYS A 48 17.65 -17.25 36.56
CA LYS A 48 16.82 -16.45 37.48
C LYS A 48 17.58 -15.78 38.63
N GLY A 49 18.84 -16.15 38.84
CA GLY A 49 19.67 -15.59 39.91
C GLY A 49 19.18 -15.95 41.31
N GLY A 50 19.44 -15.06 42.26
CA GLY A 50 19.04 -15.15 43.66
C GLY A 50 20.21 -15.04 44.64
N THR A 51 19.95 -15.39 45.90
CA THR A 51 20.95 -15.28 46.97
C THR A 51 21.24 -16.64 47.61
N LYS A 52 22.53 -16.93 47.81
CA LYS A 52 23.01 -18.10 48.55
C LYS A 52 23.82 -17.65 49.77
N THR A 53 23.64 -18.32 50.90
CA THR A 53 24.38 -18.04 52.13
C THR A 53 25.53 -19.02 52.31
N VAL A 54 26.72 -18.51 52.60
CA VAL A 54 27.91 -19.29 52.93
C VAL A 54 28.27 -19.06 54.39
N LYS A 55 28.43 -20.15 55.14
CA LYS A 55 28.92 -20.13 56.52
C LYS A 55 30.44 -20.12 56.54
N VAL A 56 31.00 -19.27 57.38
CA VAL A 56 32.43 -19.13 57.62
C VAL A 56 32.72 -19.55 59.05
N THR A 57 33.60 -20.54 59.23
CA THR A 57 34.18 -20.86 60.53
C THR A 57 35.64 -20.43 60.50
N SER A 58 35.97 -19.44 61.33
CA SER A 58 37.30 -18.87 61.45
C SER A 58 37.68 -18.65 62.91
N ASN A 59 38.95 -18.87 63.26
CA ASN A 59 39.52 -18.48 64.57
C ASN A 59 40.17 -17.08 64.54
N ARG A 60 40.05 -16.36 63.42
CA ARG A 60 40.52 -14.98 63.20
C ARG A 60 39.42 -14.13 62.54
N GLU A 61 39.53 -12.80 62.64
CA GLU A 61 38.73 -11.91 61.79
C GLU A 61 38.96 -12.21 60.31
N TRP A 62 37.90 -12.07 59.52
CA TRP A 62 37.91 -12.45 58.12
C TRP A 62 37.19 -11.43 57.23
N SER A 63 37.66 -11.34 55.98
CA SER A 63 37.07 -10.55 54.90
C SER A 63 36.64 -11.47 53.75
N VAL A 64 35.73 -10.97 52.93
CA VAL A 64 35.27 -11.64 51.70
C VAL A 64 35.21 -10.64 50.56
N GLU A 65 35.67 -11.04 49.39
CA GLU A 65 35.62 -10.25 48.16
C GLU A 65 35.29 -11.15 46.97
N SER A 66 34.66 -10.55 45.96
CA SER A 66 34.42 -11.14 44.65
C SER A 66 35.36 -10.49 43.64
N ASP A 67 35.96 -11.27 42.75
CA ASP A 67 36.71 -10.73 41.60
C ASP A 67 35.81 -10.27 40.45
N GLN A 68 34.51 -10.58 40.53
CA GLN A 68 33.44 -10.12 39.63
C GLN A 68 32.25 -9.58 40.47
N PRO A 69 32.43 -8.47 41.21
CA PRO A 69 31.42 -7.96 42.14
C PRO A 69 30.15 -7.46 41.44
N ASP A 70 30.23 -7.13 40.14
CA ASP A 70 29.08 -6.67 39.34
C ASP A 70 28.11 -7.82 39.00
N TYR A 71 28.60 -9.06 38.89
CA TYR A 71 27.77 -10.25 38.61
C TYR A 71 27.44 -11.02 39.89
N PHE A 72 28.38 -11.07 40.84
CA PHE A 72 28.25 -11.82 42.09
C PHE A 72 28.61 -10.93 43.28
N ALA A 73 27.62 -10.23 43.79
CA ALA A 73 27.77 -9.37 44.95
C ALA A 73 27.95 -10.20 46.22
N VAL A 74 28.98 -9.89 47.01
CA VAL A 74 29.22 -10.52 48.31
C VAL A 74 28.98 -9.56 49.46
N GLN A 75 28.24 -10.01 50.47
CA GLN A 75 27.95 -9.21 51.66
C GLN A 75 28.12 -10.04 52.92
N ARG A 76 29.01 -9.62 53.82
CA ARG A 76 29.09 -10.20 55.18
C ARG A 76 27.80 -9.89 55.93
N THR A 77 27.08 -10.93 56.35
CA THR A 77 25.77 -10.81 57.01
C THR A 77 25.87 -10.99 58.52
N THR A 78 26.81 -11.82 58.99
CA THR A 78 27.14 -11.98 60.42
C THR A 78 28.65 -12.24 60.60
N ASP A 79 29.10 -12.44 61.83
CA ASP A 79 30.49 -12.86 62.11
C ASP A 79 30.82 -14.27 61.61
N THR A 80 29.81 -15.04 61.18
CA THR A 80 29.96 -16.43 60.71
C THR A 80 29.31 -16.68 59.36
N THR A 81 28.84 -15.65 58.65
CA THR A 81 28.16 -15.83 57.35
C THR A 81 28.37 -14.65 56.41
N PHE A 82 28.42 -14.95 55.12
CA PHE A 82 28.21 -13.97 54.05
C PHE A 82 27.20 -14.52 53.02
N THR A 83 26.64 -13.63 52.21
CA THR A 83 25.79 -13.99 51.07
C THR A 83 26.51 -13.74 49.76
N VAL A 84 26.25 -14.58 48.77
CA VAL A 84 26.55 -14.36 47.36
C VAL A 84 25.21 -14.12 46.67
N THR A 85 25.05 -13.00 45.99
CA THR A 85 23.84 -12.64 45.25
C THR A 85 24.17 -12.48 43.78
N ALA A 86 23.41 -13.16 42.93
CA ALA A 86 23.40 -12.97 41.48
C ALA A 86 22.05 -12.38 41.08
N GLU A 87 22.05 -11.33 40.25
CA GLU A 87 20.82 -10.83 39.64
C GLU A 87 20.35 -11.78 38.52
N PRO A 88 19.09 -11.71 38.05
CA PRO A 88 18.65 -12.46 36.88
C PRO A 88 19.53 -12.17 35.66
N ASN A 89 20.01 -13.23 35.00
CA ASN A 89 20.67 -13.17 33.72
C ASN A 89 19.63 -13.35 32.61
N GLU A 90 19.36 -12.27 31.87
CA GLU A 90 18.39 -12.27 30.77
C GLU A 90 18.97 -12.77 29.44
N ASN A 91 20.28 -13.00 29.36
CA ASN A 91 20.97 -13.48 28.16
C ASN A 91 21.04 -15.02 28.11
N GLU A 92 21.11 -15.58 26.90
CA GLU A 92 21.30 -17.02 26.69
C GLU A 92 22.74 -17.48 27.03
N GLU A 93 23.71 -16.57 27.05
CA GLU A 93 25.06 -16.88 27.51
C GLU A 93 25.19 -16.86 29.04
N ALA A 94 26.04 -17.73 29.58
CA ALA A 94 26.45 -17.66 30.97
C ALA A 94 27.23 -16.37 31.26
N VAL A 95 26.98 -15.74 32.41
CA VAL A 95 27.78 -14.61 32.86
C VAL A 95 29.21 -15.06 33.20
N PRO A 96 30.21 -14.17 33.19
CA PRO A 96 31.57 -14.51 33.57
C PRO A 96 31.62 -15.11 34.99
N ALA A 97 32.18 -16.32 35.12
CA ALA A 97 32.33 -16.98 36.42
C ALA A 97 33.26 -16.17 37.35
N ALA A 98 32.98 -16.24 38.65
CA ALA A 98 33.69 -15.50 39.69
C ALA A 98 34.42 -16.44 40.66
N ILE A 99 35.48 -15.93 41.27
CA ILE A 99 36.17 -16.52 42.40
C ILE A 99 35.95 -15.64 43.62
N ILE A 100 35.15 -16.13 44.56
CA ILE A 100 34.96 -15.49 45.85
C ILE A 100 36.12 -15.85 46.77
N THR A 101 36.86 -14.85 47.23
CA THR A 101 38.03 -15.00 48.07
C THR A 101 37.71 -14.61 49.51
N VAL A 102 37.84 -15.56 50.44
CA VAL A 102 37.67 -15.33 51.88
C VAL A 102 39.03 -15.43 52.55
N THR A 103 39.44 -14.39 53.26
CA THR A 103 40.75 -14.32 53.92
C THR A 103 40.58 -14.10 55.41
N ALA A 104 41.19 -14.95 56.23
CA ALA A 104 41.18 -14.86 57.68
C ALA A 104 42.58 -14.53 58.23
N GLY A 105 42.69 -13.51 59.08
CA GLY A 105 43.96 -13.01 59.62
C GLY A 105 44.68 -12.00 58.72
N GLU A 106 45.81 -11.46 59.17
CA GLU A 106 46.59 -10.43 58.49
C GLU A 106 48.06 -10.86 58.29
N GLY A 107 48.69 -10.40 57.21
CA GLY A 107 50.11 -10.64 56.94
C GLY A 107 50.44 -12.12 56.71
N ASN A 108 51.61 -12.55 57.20
CA ASN A 108 52.14 -13.91 56.99
C ASN A 108 51.36 -15.02 57.72
N ASP A 109 50.46 -14.65 58.64
CA ASP A 109 49.62 -15.57 59.41
C ASP A 109 48.19 -15.68 58.83
N SER A 110 47.95 -15.13 57.64
CA SER A 110 46.63 -15.20 56.97
C SER A 110 46.41 -16.54 56.26
N VAL A 111 45.16 -16.97 56.20
CA VAL A 111 44.71 -18.13 55.42
C VAL A 111 43.58 -17.71 54.49
N THR A 112 43.67 -18.14 53.23
CA THR A 112 42.68 -17.81 52.21
C THR A 112 41.99 -19.08 51.71
N LYS A 113 40.68 -18.98 51.49
CA LYS A 113 39.85 -19.98 50.80
C LYS A 113 39.11 -19.32 49.66
N THR A 114 39.00 -20.05 48.56
CA THR A 114 38.28 -19.60 47.37
C THR A 114 37.02 -20.44 47.15
N LEU A 115 36.02 -19.83 46.55
CA LEU A 115 34.76 -20.46 46.16
C LEU A 115 34.42 -20.03 44.74
N ASN A 116 34.33 -20.98 43.82
CA ASN A 116 33.90 -20.69 42.46
C ASN A 116 32.40 -20.44 42.45
N VAL A 117 31.98 -19.44 41.68
CA VAL A 117 30.57 -19.11 41.48
C VAL A 117 30.33 -18.90 39.99
N SER A 118 29.31 -19.55 39.46
CA SER A 118 28.90 -19.41 38.06
C SER A 118 27.39 -19.22 37.98
N GLN A 119 26.92 -18.63 36.89
CA GLN A 119 25.50 -18.50 36.59
C GLN A 119 25.27 -18.86 35.13
N LYS A 120 24.28 -19.73 34.89
CA LYS A 120 23.92 -20.14 33.53
C LYS A 120 23.23 -19.00 32.77
N GLY A 121 23.27 -19.10 31.45
CA GLY A 121 22.37 -18.35 30.59
C GLY A 121 20.92 -18.83 30.69
N LYS A 122 20.01 -18.02 30.19
CA LYS A 122 18.59 -18.31 30.02
C LYS A 122 18.41 -19.49 29.06
N ASP A 123 17.45 -20.37 29.34
CA ASP A 123 17.08 -21.42 28.40
C ASP A 123 16.50 -20.77 27.13
N PRO A 124 16.82 -21.27 25.92
CA PRO A 124 16.34 -20.69 24.68
C PRO A 124 14.81 -20.80 24.61
N LEU A 125 14.18 -19.81 23.97
CA LEU A 125 12.75 -19.82 23.73
C LEU A 125 12.35 -21.02 22.86
N VAL A 126 11.37 -21.78 23.31
CA VAL A 126 10.69 -22.81 22.52
C VAL A 126 9.24 -22.42 22.35
N LEU A 127 8.77 -22.40 21.11
CA LEU A 127 7.37 -22.15 20.76
C LEU A 127 6.75 -23.47 20.25
N ALA A 128 5.60 -23.84 20.81
CA ALA A 128 4.80 -24.95 20.32
C ALA A 128 3.55 -24.41 19.62
N ILE A 129 3.27 -24.93 18.42
CA ILE A 129 2.08 -24.61 17.63
C ILE A 129 1.16 -25.82 17.63
N THR A 130 -0.14 -25.57 17.65
CA THR A 130 -1.16 -26.59 17.41
C THR A 130 -2.26 -25.99 16.54
N LEU A 131 -2.67 -26.74 15.51
CA LEU A 131 -3.74 -26.35 14.60
C LEU A 131 -4.96 -27.24 14.83
N GLU A 132 -6.12 -26.61 14.95
CA GLU A 132 -7.42 -27.27 15.13
C GLU A 132 -8.48 -26.59 14.25
N ASN A 133 -9.65 -27.22 14.12
CA ASN A 133 -10.83 -26.66 13.43
C ASN A 133 -10.54 -26.04 12.04
N ILE A 134 -9.70 -26.71 11.24
CA ILE A 134 -9.41 -26.28 9.87
C ILE A 134 -10.70 -26.42 9.04
N THR A 135 -11.14 -25.32 8.44
CA THR A 135 -12.30 -25.23 7.54
C THR A 135 -11.85 -24.87 6.12
N ALA A 136 -12.79 -24.54 5.23
CA ALA A 136 -12.47 -24.03 3.90
C ALA A 136 -11.80 -22.64 3.94
N THR A 137 -12.07 -21.83 4.97
CA THR A 137 -11.64 -20.43 5.01
C THR A 137 -11.04 -20.01 6.35
N SER A 138 -10.84 -20.95 7.27
CA SER A 138 -10.25 -20.67 8.57
C SER A 138 -9.46 -21.82 9.16
N ALA A 139 -8.63 -21.49 10.16
CA ALA A 139 -7.99 -22.45 11.05
C ALA A 139 -7.78 -21.82 12.43
N ASP A 140 -7.98 -22.61 13.48
CA ASP A 140 -7.65 -22.21 14.83
C ASP A 140 -6.20 -22.56 15.13
N MET A 141 -5.44 -21.59 15.60
CA MET A 141 -4.04 -21.74 15.98
C MET A 141 -3.86 -21.44 17.45
N LYS A 142 -3.18 -22.36 18.15
CA LYS A 142 -2.71 -22.17 19.52
C LYS A 142 -1.18 -22.10 19.54
N VAL A 143 -0.65 -21.13 20.28
CA VAL A 143 0.79 -20.96 20.50
C VAL A 143 1.10 -20.99 22.00
N VAL A 144 2.06 -21.83 22.38
CA VAL A 144 2.52 -21.98 23.77
C VAL A 144 4.02 -21.72 23.84
N PRO A 145 4.46 -20.60 24.46
CA PRO A 145 5.88 -20.37 24.73
C PRO A 145 6.35 -21.18 25.94
N SER A 146 7.65 -21.54 25.96
CA SER A 146 8.28 -22.23 27.10
C SER A 146 8.31 -21.40 28.39
N TYR A 147 8.12 -20.09 28.30
CA TYR A 147 7.97 -19.17 29.42
C TYR A 147 7.06 -17.98 29.05
N ASP A 148 6.21 -17.56 30.00
CA ASP A 148 5.08 -16.68 29.71
C ASP A 148 5.46 -15.25 29.29
N ASN A 149 6.64 -14.75 29.71
CA ASN A 149 7.10 -13.41 29.36
C ASN A 149 7.84 -13.33 28.02
N ALA A 150 7.86 -14.41 27.24
CA ALA A 150 8.41 -14.40 25.89
C ALA A 150 7.60 -13.48 24.97
N ARG A 151 8.30 -12.61 24.24
CA ARG A 151 7.71 -11.81 23.16
C ARG A 151 7.82 -12.59 21.85
N TYR A 152 6.70 -12.77 21.17
CA TYR A 152 6.66 -13.48 19.89
C TYR A 152 5.57 -12.95 18.97
N TYR A 153 5.78 -13.14 17.66
CA TYR A 153 4.80 -12.91 16.61
C TYR A 153 4.32 -14.25 16.07
N TYR A 154 3.06 -14.36 15.66
CA TYR A 154 2.51 -15.57 15.05
C TYR A 154 1.47 -15.21 14.00
N ASP A 155 1.43 -15.98 12.91
CA ASP A 155 0.55 -15.73 11.78
C ASP A 155 0.39 -16.99 10.91
N VAL A 156 -0.47 -16.89 9.90
CA VAL A 156 -0.60 -17.87 8.81
C VAL A 156 -0.32 -17.19 7.47
N LEU A 157 0.44 -17.85 6.62
CA LEU A 157 0.80 -17.33 5.29
C LEU A 157 0.53 -18.39 4.23
N ALA A 158 -0.03 -18.00 3.09
CA ALA A 158 -0.16 -18.90 1.96
C ALA A 158 1.25 -19.33 1.48
N VAL A 159 1.46 -20.63 1.26
CA VAL A 159 2.78 -21.14 0.85
C VAL A 159 3.21 -20.58 -0.50
N SER A 160 2.26 -20.30 -1.40
CA SER A 160 2.52 -19.59 -2.67
C SER A 160 3.13 -18.22 -2.42
N VAL A 161 2.53 -17.40 -1.56
CA VAL A 161 3.00 -16.05 -1.21
C VAL A 161 4.40 -16.11 -0.58
N LEU A 162 4.64 -17.07 0.33
CA LEU A 162 5.97 -17.26 0.91
C LEU A 162 7.02 -17.56 -0.17
N ASN A 163 6.70 -18.45 -1.10
CA ASN A 163 7.63 -18.84 -2.17
C ASN A 163 7.89 -17.70 -3.16
N GLU A 164 6.84 -17.00 -3.56
CA GLU A 164 6.89 -15.96 -4.60
C GLU A 164 7.55 -14.67 -4.09
N HIS A 165 7.21 -14.23 -2.88
CA HIS A 165 7.62 -12.93 -2.36
C HIS A 165 8.72 -13.00 -1.30
N HIS A 166 8.97 -14.17 -0.71
CA HIS A 166 9.90 -14.33 0.42
C HIS A 166 10.86 -15.51 0.25
N SER A 167 11.11 -15.95 -0.99
CA SER A 167 12.07 -17.02 -1.33
C SER A 167 11.79 -18.37 -0.65
N GLY A 168 10.58 -18.59 -0.13
CA GLY A 168 10.22 -19.79 0.63
C GLY A 168 10.78 -19.82 2.05
N ASP A 169 11.28 -18.70 2.57
CA ASP A 169 11.95 -18.62 3.88
C ASP A 169 11.21 -17.70 4.85
N LEU A 170 10.73 -18.26 5.96
CA LEU A 170 10.04 -17.51 7.00
C LEU A 170 10.93 -16.46 7.69
N ALA A 171 12.25 -16.66 7.75
CA ALA A 171 13.15 -15.64 8.29
C ALA A 171 13.18 -14.39 7.41
N VAL A 172 13.19 -14.56 6.09
CA VAL A 172 13.10 -13.45 5.11
C VAL A 172 11.73 -12.77 5.20
N TYR A 173 10.65 -13.52 5.36
CA TYR A 173 9.34 -12.96 5.63
C TYR A 173 9.33 -12.10 6.90
N MET A 174 9.87 -12.61 8.01
CA MET A 174 9.92 -11.88 9.28
C MET A 174 10.75 -10.60 9.19
N GLU A 175 11.87 -10.62 8.48
CA GLU A 175 12.67 -9.41 8.22
C GLU A 175 11.87 -8.35 7.44
N ASN A 176 11.18 -8.76 6.38
CA ASN A 176 10.36 -7.84 5.56
C ASN A 176 9.16 -7.30 6.35
N MET A 177 8.44 -8.16 7.07
CA MET A 177 7.28 -7.79 7.88
C MET A 177 7.68 -6.82 8.99
N MET A 178 8.80 -7.06 9.67
CA MET A 178 9.29 -6.14 10.70
C MET A 178 9.71 -4.78 10.12
N ALA A 179 10.33 -4.76 8.94
CA ALA A 179 10.66 -3.50 8.27
C ALA A 179 9.38 -2.69 7.93
N GLU A 180 8.33 -3.37 7.48
CA GLU A 180 7.02 -2.74 7.21
C GLU A 180 6.35 -2.25 8.50
N ALA A 181 6.37 -3.05 9.57
CA ALA A 181 5.82 -2.66 10.86
C ALA A 181 6.53 -1.41 11.41
N VAL A 182 7.86 -1.34 11.34
CA VAL A 182 8.63 -0.15 11.74
C VAL A 182 8.25 1.07 10.90
N ASN A 183 8.06 0.90 9.60
CA ASN A 183 7.60 1.99 8.73
C ASN A 183 6.20 2.50 9.13
N ASN A 184 5.29 1.60 9.52
CA ASN A 184 3.92 1.94 9.88
C ASN A 184 3.79 2.54 11.30
N PHE A 185 4.60 2.09 12.25
CA PHE A 185 4.54 2.51 13.65
C PHE A 185 5.65 3.50 14.06
N GLY A 186 6.60 3.78 13.17
CA GLY A 186 7.64 4.80 13.31
C GLY A 186 8.95 4.31 13.92
N ASP A 187 8.90 3.40 14.90
CA ASP A 187 10.08 2.81 15.53
C ASP A 187 9.85 1.33 15.92
N VAL A 188 10.96 0.65 16.23
CA VAL A 188 10.98 -0.79 16.56
C VAL A 188 10.20 -1.08 17.84
N GLU A 189 10.31 -0.23 18.85
CA GLU A 189 9.64 -0.44 20.15
C GLU A 189 8.12 -0.41 19.97
N SER A 190 7.61 0.62 19.28
CA SER A 190 6.19 0.78 18.97
C SER A 190 5.66 -0.33 18.07
N ALA A 191 6.46 -0.76 17.08
CA ALA A 191 6.10 -1.89 16.22
C ALA A 191 5.98 -3.20 17.02
N LEU A 192 6.96 -3.50 17.87
CA LEU A 192 6.95 -4.69 18.73
C LEU A 192 5.79 -4.68 19.72
N GLU A 193 5.47 -3.53 20.32
CA GLU A 193 4.31 -3.39 21.22
C GLU A 193 2.99 -3.63 20.48
N ALA A 194 2.88 -3.21 19.22
CA ALA A 194 1.66 -3.35 18.43
C ALA A 194 1.40 -4.78 17.94
N ILE A 195 2.44 -5.51 17.53
CA ILE A 195 2.26 -6.80 16.82
C ILE A 195 2.55 -8.03 17.68
N CYS A 196 3.36 -7.91 18.73
CA CYS A 196 3.80 -9.07 19.49
C CYS A 196 2.78 -9.48 20.55
N SER A 197 2.76 -10.78 20.82
CA SER A 197 2.04 -11.38 21.93
C SER A 197 2.98 -11.93 23.00
N THR A 198 2.41 -12.20 24.17
CA THR A 198 3.07 -12.86 25.30
C THR A 198 2.14 -13.92 25.90
N GLY A 199 2.68 -14.87 26.65
CA GLY A 199 1.91 -15.99 27.23
C GLY A 199 1.32 -16.93 26.19
N GLU A 200 0.45 -17.84 26.63
CA GLU A 200 -0.32 -18.70 25.73
C GLU A 200 -1.34 -17.87 24.94
N GLN A 201 -1.42 -18.10 23.62
CA GLN A 201 -2.38 -17.46 22.73
C GLN A 201 -3.21 -18.50 21.98
N THR A 202 -4.46 -18.16 21.67
CA THR A 202 -5.34 -18.93 20.79
C THR A 202 -6.09 -17.95 19.91
N TRP A 203 -5.99 -18.14 18.60
CA TRP A 203 -6.57 -17.26 17.61
C TRP A 203 -7.16 -18.05 16.45
N GLN A 204 -8.26 -17.55 15.89
CA GLN A 204 -8.84 -18.09 14.68
C GLN A 204 -8.47 -17.19 13.50
N PHE A 205 -7.68 -17.72 12.57
CA PHE A 205 -7.39 -17.05 11.32
C PHE A 205 -8.54 -17.30 10.35
N THR A 206 -9.18 -16.24 9.87
CA THR A 206 -10.31 -16.27 8.90
C THR A 206 -9.89 -15.61 7.58
N GLY A 207 -10.74 -15.65 6.55
CA GLY A 207 -10.43 -15.02 5.27
C GLY A 207 -9.48 -15.82 4.38
N GLN A 208 -9.24 -17.10 4.68
CA GLN A 208 -8.33 -17.94 3.91
C GLN A 208 -9.01 -18.45 2.63
N ILE A 209 -8.20 -18.76 1.62
CA ILE A 209 -8.66 -19.28 0.34
C ILE A 209 -8.92 -20.79 0.49
N PRO A 210 -10.06 -21.32 -0.01
CA PRO A 210 -10.32 -22.76 -0.06
C PRO A 210 -9.25 -23.56 -0.78
N GLU A 211 -9.10 -24.84 -0.41
CA GLU A 211 -8.16 -25.80 -1.01
C GLU A 211 -6.71 -25.30 -1.18
N THR A 212 -6.26 -24.42 -0.29
CA THR A 212 -4.99 -23.73 -0.40
C THR A 212 -4.04 -24.17 0.72
N GLU A 213 -2.77 -24.41 0.38
CA GLU A 213 -1.74 -24.76 1.36
C GLU A 213 -1.24 -23.48 2.09
N TYR A 214 -1.34 -23.48 3.40
CA TYR A 214 -0.85 -22.45 4.31
C TYR A 214 0.26 -22.98 5.21
N ILE A 215 1.10 -22.08 5.69
CA ILE A 215 2.07 -22.32 6.75
C ILE A 215 1.71 -21.43 7.95
N ALA A 216 1.34 -22.07 9.06
CA ALA A 216 1.21 -21.41 10.35
C ALA A 216 2.58 -21.35 11.01
N PHE A 217 2.93 -20.22 11.62
CA PHE A 217 4.24 -20.07 12.26
C PHE A 217 4.20 -19.15 13.48
N ALA A 218 5.20 -19.29 14.33
CA ALA A 218 5.44 -18.44 15.48
C ALA A 218 6.95 -18.20 15.63
N ALA A 219 7.35 -16.94 15.75
CA ALA A 219 8.73 -16.51 15.82
C ALA A 219 8.94 -15.63 17.06
N GLY A 220 9.91 -16.01 17.90
CA GLY A 220 10.37 -15.15 19.00
C GLY A 220 11.13 -13.96 18.46
N LEU A 221 10.90 -12.77 19.04
CA LEU A 221 11.57 -11.53 18.63
C LEU A 221 12.37 -10.92 19.78
N ASP A 222 13.56 -10.39 19.48
CA ASP A 222 14.36 -9.59 20.41
C ASP A 222 13.92 -8.12 20.43
N ASP A 223 14.62 -7.28 21.20
CA ASP A 223 14.31 -5.85 21.34
C ASP A 223 14.69 -5.04 20.08
N GLU A 224 15.49 -5.61 19.16
CA GLU A 224 15.78 -5.08 17.84
C GLU A 224 14.77 -5.56 16.77
N GLY A 225 13.80 -6.38 17.14
CA GLY A 225 12.81 -6.95 16.24
C GLY A 225 13.37 -8.03 15.31
N LYS A 226 14.52 -8.62 15.66
CA LYS A 226 15.07 -9.76 14.95
C LYS A 226 14.58 -11.07 15.57
N VAL A 227 14.58 -12.11 14.75
CA VAL A 227 14.21 -13.45 15.19
C VAL A 227 15.23 -13.94 16.24
N SER A 228 14.79 -14.03 17.49
CA SER A 228 15.63 -14.34 18.67
C SER A 228 15.73 -15.83 18.98
N SER A 229 14.87 -16.64 18.36
CA SER A 229 14.84 -18.11 18.49
C SER A 229 14.43 -18.75 17.16
N GLY A 230 14.56 -20.07 17.02
CA GLY A 230 14.06 -20.76 15.82
C GLY A 230 12.56 -20.52 15.60
N ILE A 231 12.13 -20.48 14.34
CA ILE A 231 10.71 -20.30 13.97
C ILE A 231 10.01 -21.66 14.07
N ALA A 232 9.02 -21.76 14.96
CA ALA A 232 8.10 -22.89 14.96
C ALA A 232 7.14 -22.74 13.76
N SER A 233 6.90 -23.82 13.01
CA SER A 233 5.95 -23.77 11.90
C SER A 233 5.31 -25.13 11.63
N GLU A 234 4.09 -25.08 11.10
CA GLU A 234 3.32 -26.24 10.68
C GLU A 234 2.52 -25.91 9.42
N LYS A 235 2.55 -26.79 8.42
CA LYS A 235 1.77 -26.64 7.20
C LYS A 235 0.40 -27.29 7.34
N TYR A 236 -0.61 -26.68 6.71
CA TYR A 236 -1.94 -27.26 6.59
C TYR A 236 -2.56 -26.84 5.25
N THR A 237 -3.67 -27.49 4.89
CA THR A 237 -4.45 -27.14 3.70
C THR A 237 -5.88 -26.89 4.13
N THR A 238 -6.43 -25.75 3.74
CA THR A 238 -7.85 -25.47 3.92
C THR A 238 -8.71 -26.48 3.14
N LEU A 239 -9.94 -26.68 3.59
CA LEU A 239 -10.85 -27.62 2.95
C LEU A 239 -11.48 -27.01 1.68
N ALA A 240 -12.18 -27.83 0.90
CA ALA A 240 -13.04 -27.34 -0.16
C ALA A 240 -14.28 -26.66 0.43
N LEU A 241 -14.86 -25.72 -0.33
CA LEU A 241 -16.15 -25.14 0.02
C LEU A 241 -17.23 -26.23 0.05
N GLU A 242 -18.18 -26.08 0.98
CA GLU A 242 -19.36 -26.93 0.98
C GLU A 242 -20.39 -26.41 -0.03
N ASN A 243 -21.30 -27.28 -0.47
CA ASN A 243 -22.46 -26.83 -1.22
C ASN A 243 -23.57 -26.47 -0.22
N ALA A 244 -24.31 -25.41 -0.49
CA ALA A 244 -25.56 -25.13 0.18
C ALA A 244 -26.71 -25.17 -0.83
N ASP A 245 -27.84 -25.73 -0.39
CA ASP A 245 -29.05 -25.78 -1.20
C ASP A 245 -29.81 -24.46 -1.02
N PHE A 246 -30.05 -23.77 -2.14
CA PHE A 246 -30.89 -22.59 -2.25
C PHE A 246 -31.98 -22.83 -3.30
N ASP A 247 -33.18 -22.31 -3.05
CA ASP A 247 -34.20 -22.13 -4.07
C ASP A 247 -34.36 -20.63 -4.37
N VAL A 248 -34.60 -20.28 -5.63
CA VAL A 248 -34.96 -18.92 -6.05
C VAL A 248 -36.28 -18.93 -6.80
N VAL A 249 -37.24 -18.15 -6.32
CA VAL A 249 -38.56 -17.99 -6.93
C VAL A 249 -38.65 -16.63 -7.58
N PHE A 250 -38.73 -16.58 -8.91
CA PHE A 250 -38.94 -15.35 -9.68
C PHE A 250 -40.43 -14.99 -9.75
N ALA A 251 -40.73 -13.69 -9.65
CA ALA A 251 -42.07 -13.14 -9.76
C ALA A 251 -42.03 -11.79 -10.48
N ASN A 252 -43.21 -11.28 -10.90
CA ASN A 252 -43.37 -9.96 -11.52
C ASN A 252 -42.35 -9.65 -12.62
N ILE A 253 -42.08 -10.64 -13.47
CA ILE A 253 -41.17 -10.49 -14.61
C ILE A 253 -41.83 -9.56 -15.62
N ILE A 254 -41.22 -8.40 -15.84
CA ILE A 254 -41.66 -7.32 -16.72
C ILE A 254 -40.47 -6.83 -17.54
N GLN A 255 -40.66 -5.78 -18.34
CA GLN A 255 -39.66 -5.28 -19.28
C GLN A 255 -38.41 -4.76 -18.55
N ASP A 256 -38.60 -4.02 -17.47
CA ASP A 256 -37.53 -3.36 -16.72
C ASP A 256 -37.09 -4.11 -15.46
N GLY A 257 -37.48 -5.38 -15.31
CA GLY A 257 -36.95 -6.25 -14.27
C GLY A 257 -37.88 -7.35 -13.79
N PHE A 258 -37.59 -7.83 -12.58
CA PHE A 258 -38.26 -8.95 -11.94
C PHE A 258 -38.04 -8.90 -10.43
N ASP A 259 -38.99 -9.44 -9.68
CA ASP A 259 -38.82 -9.74 -8.26
C ASP A 259 -38.23 -11.14 -8.10
N TYR A 260 -37.54 -11.39 -7.00
CA TYR A 260 -37.16 -12.75 -6.62
C TYR A 260 -37.10 -12.94 -5.11
N THR A 261 -37.32 -14.18 -4.69
CA THR A 261 -37.17 -14.61 -3.30
C THR A 261 -36.13 -15.72 -3.22
N VAL A 262 -35.10 -15.54 -2.40
CA VAL A 262 -34.08 -16.54 -2.07
C VAL A 262 -34.51 -17.29 -0.81
N ILE A 263 -34.50 -18.62 -0.90
CA ILE A 263 -34.92 -19.52 0.18
C ILE A 263 -33.74 -20.47 0.47
N PRO A 264 -32.93 -20.20 1.52
CA PRO A 264 -31.88 -21.13 1.93
C PRO A 264 -32.49 -22.36 2.63
N SER A 265 -31.91 -23.53 2.40
CA SER A 265 -32.28 -24.76 3.12
C SER A 265 -31.96 -24.70 4.62
N ASP A 266 -30.92 -23.96 5.00
CA ASP A 266 -30.59 -23.58 6.38
C ASP A 266 -30.88 -22.09 6.61
N GLU A 267 -31.97 -21.79 7.31
CA GLU A 267 -32.39 -20.42 7.61
C GLU A 267 -31.38 -19.65 8.50
N THR A 268 -30.46 -20.34 9.17
CA THR A 268 -29.45 -19.72 10.04
C THR A 268 -28.15 -19.37 9.33
N MET A 269 -27.95 -19.89 8.12
CA MET A 269 -26.78 -19.60 7.31
C MET A 269 -26.83 -18.16 6.80
N THR A 270 -25.72 -17.44 6.97
CA THR A 270 -25.52 -16.14 6.33
C THR A 270 -25.08 -16.34 4.88
N TYR A 271 -25.72 -15.62 3.95
CA TYR A 271 -25.44 -15.68 2.53
C TYR A 271 -25.53 -14.29 1.88
N TYR A 272 -24.87 -14.16 0.74
CA TYR A 272 -24.97 -13.00 -0.13
C TYR A 272 -25.70 -13.39 -1.41
N HIS A 273 -26.43 -12.44 -1.99
CA HIS A 273 -27.07 -12.61 -3.28
C HIS A 273 -27.00 -11.32 -4.13
N CYS A 274 -26.80 -11.47 -5.43
CA CYS A 274 -26.74 -10.35 -6.36
C CYS A 274 -27.30 -10.73 -7.74
N ILE A 275 -27.62 -9.74 -8.56
CA ILE A 275 -28.02 -9.92 -9.96
C ILE A 275 -26.85 -9.55 -10.86
N ARG A 276 -26.61 -10.36 -11.90
CA ARG A 276 -25.72 -10.04 -13.02
C ARG A 276 -26.40 -10.35 -14.35
N PRO A 277 -26.05 -9.64 -15.44
CA PRO A 277 -26.42 -10.10 -16.77
C PRO A 277 -25.81 -11.47 -17.04
N VAL A 278 -26.48 -12.27 -17.88
CA VAL A 278 -25.96 -13.59 -18.27
C VAL A 278 -24.74 -13.45 -19.16
N VAL A 279 -24.77 -12.52 -20.12
CA VAL A 279 -23.65 -12.27 -21.02
C VAL A 279 -22.47 -11.68 -20.23
N GLY A 280 -21.26 -12.14 -20.52
CA GLY A 280 -20.04 -11.74 -19.83
C GLY A 280 -19.73 -12.57 -18.58
N TYR A 281 -20.74 -12.93 -17.78
CA TYR A 281 -20.52 -13.64 -16.52
C TYR A 281 -20.76 -15.15 -16.60
N ASN A 282 -21.67 -15.61 -17.46
CA ASN A 282 -22.05 -17.03 -17.50
C ASN A 282 -20.93 -17.95 -18.00
N GLU A 283 -19.99 -17.41 -18.77
CA GLU A 283 -18.82 -18.11 -19.32
C GLU A 283 -17.73 -18.39 -18.25
N LEU A 284 -17.79 -17.69 -17.11
CA LEU A 284 -16.82 -17.84 -16.03
C LEU A 284 -17.00 -19.17 -15.28
N SER A 285 -15.90 -19.74 -14.80
CA SER A 285 -15.95 -20.84 -13.84
C SER A 285 -16.59 -20.36 -12.53
N ASP A 286 -17.11 -21.27 -11.69
CA ASP A 286 -17.69 -20.88 -10.40
C ASP A 286 -16.68 -20.15 -9.50
N GLU A 287 -15.41 -20.54 -9.57
CA GLU A 287 -14.30 -19.87 -8.90
C GLU A 287 -14.10 -18.44 -9.42
N ASP A 288 -13.89 -18.29 -10.73
CA ASP A 288 -13.61 -16.99 -11.35
C ASP A 288 -14.80 -16.04 -11.19
N LEU A 289 -16.02 -16.57 -11.33
CA LEU A 289 -17.25 -15.82 -11.13
C LEU A 289 -17.34 -15.32 -9.70
N ARG A 290 -17.17 -16.19 -8.70
CA ARG A 290 -17.22 -15.79 -7.30
C ARG A 290 -16.14 -14.76 -6.97
N GLN A 291 -14.92 -14.93 -7.45
CA GLN A 291 -13.85 -13.95 -7.23
C GLN A 291 -14.15 -12.61 -7.93
N THR A 292 -14.77 -12.63 -9.11
CA THR A 292 -15.23 -11.43 -9.82
C THR A 292 -16.26 -10.69 -8.97
N ILE A 293 -17.27 -11.39 -8.44
CA ILE A 293 -18.27 -10.80 -7.55
C ILE A 293 -17.64 -10.24 -6.27
N ILE A 294 -16.72 -10.97 -5.64
CA ILE A 294 -16.00 -10.51 -4.44
C ILE A 294 -15.22 -9.21 -4.71
N ASN A 295 -14.58 -9.11 -5.88
CA ASN A 295 -13.80 -7.94 -6.24
C ASN A 295 -14.69 -6.74 -6.59
N GLU A 296 -15.77 -6.96 -7.34
CA GLU A 296 -16.70 -5.91 -7.78
C GLU A 296 -17.55 -5.37 -6.63
N ASP A 297 -18.15 -6.27 -5.83
CA ASP A 297 -19.08 -5.90 -4.78
C ASP A 297 -18.32 -5.57 -3.47
N SER A 298 -17.16 -6.18 -3.23
CA SER A 298 -16.22 -5.81 -2.16
C SER A 298 -16.91 -5.64 -0.80
N PHE A 299 -16.73 -4.50 -0.13
CA PHE A 299 -17.31 -4.19 1.18
C PHE A 299 -18.86 -4.23 1.21
N PHE A 300 -19.54 -4.16 0.05
CA PHE A 300 -20.99 -4.27 0.00
C PHE A 300 -21.47 -5.68 0.38
N ILE A 301 -20.65 -6.71 0.16
CA ILE A 301 -21.01 -8.09 0.52
C ILE A 301 -21.26 -8.20 2.03
N ASP A 302 -20.31 -7.73 2.85
CA ASP A 302 -20.47 -7.73 4.32
C ASP A 302 -21.67 -6.88 4.78
N PHE A 303 -21.99 -5.81 4.05
CA PHE A 303 -23.10 -4.92 4.40
C PHE A 303 -24.47 -5.50 4.06
N TYR A 304 -24.57 -6.29 2.98
CA TYR A 304 -25.84 -6.83 2.47
C TYR A 304 -26.02 -8.33 2.66
N ALA A 305 -25.02 -9.04 3.18
CA ALA A 305 -25.18 -10.43 3.57
C ALA A 305 -26.33 -10.57 4.59
N THR A 306 -27.15 -11.59 4.38
CA THR A 306 -28.42 -11.81 5.10
C THR A 306 -28.58 -13.28 5.49
N SER A 307 -29.63 -13.62 6.23
CA SER A 307 -29.99 -15.00 6.60
C SER A 307 -31.50 -15.19 6.51
N GLY A 308 -31.95 -16.44 6.44
CA GLY A 308 -33.36 -16.78 6.23
C GLY A 308 -33.89 -16.40 4.84
N GLU A 309 -35.20 -16.51 4.65
CA GLU A 309 -35.86 -16.14 3.40
C GLU A 309 -35.76 -14.63 3.15
N THR A 310 -35.21 -14.24 2.00
CA THR A 310 -35.07 -12.82 1.62
C THR A 310 -35.71 -12.56 0.26
N THR A 311 -36.46 -11.47 0.16
CA THR A 311 -37.10 -11.04 -1.09
C THR A 311 -36.47 -9.74 -1.58
N TYR A 312 -36.08 -9.74 -2.85
CA TYR A 312 -35.73 -8.55 -3.61
C TYR A 312 -36.94 -8.09 -4.43
N THR A 313 -37.21 -6.79 -4.38
CA THR A 313 -38.25 -6.14 -5.19
C THR A 313 -37.57 -5.33 -6.30
N ASN A 314 -38.06 -5.49 -7.52
CA ASN A 314 -37.54 -4.81 -8.70
C ASN A 314 -37.43 -3.29 -8.50
N GLU A 315 -36.30 -2.74 -8.92
CA GLU A 315 -36.02 -1.30 -8.91
C GLU A 315 -36.30 -0.63 -10.26
N ASN A 316 -36.71 -1.40 -11.27
CA ASN A 316 -37.01 -0.95 -12.65
C ASN A 316 -35.77 -0.37 -13.35
N VAL A 317 -34.64 -1.08 -13.24
CA VAL A 317 -33.32 -0.66 -13.75
C VAL A 317 -32.72 -1.62 -14.77
N TYR A 318 -33.45 -2.70 -15.10
CA TYR A 318 -32.97 -3.72 -16.01
C TYR A 318 -33.47 -3.48 -17.44
N LEU A 319 -32.76 -4.00 -18.42
CA LEU A 319 -33.13 -3.84 -19.83
C LEU A 319 -34.12 -4.91 -20.25
N ALA A 320 -35.06 -4.55 -21.13
CA ALA A 320 -36.01 -5.49 -21.72
C ALA A 320 -35.31 -6.55 -22.59
N SER A 321 -35.97 -7.70 -22.76
CA SER A 321 -35.44 -8.82 -23.54
C SER A 321 -34.01 -9.22 -23.18
N THR A 322 -33.61 -9.10 -21.91
CA THR A 322 -32.23 -9.34 -21.46
C THR A 322 -32.21 -10.45 -20.40
N GLY A 323 -31.24 -11.35 -20.52
CA GLY A 323 -31.04 -12.49 -19.64
C GLY A 323 -30.25 -12.05 -18.41
N TYR A 324 -30.79 -12.38 -17.24
CA TYR A 324 -30.16 -12.11 -15.95
C TYR A 324 -30.01 -13.41 -15.15
N MET A 325 -29.05 -13.42 -14.24
CA MET A 325 -28.95 -14.44 -13.23
C MET A 325 -28.88 -13.84 -11.82
N VAL A 326 -29.57 -14.47 -10.90
CA VAL A 326 -29.40 -14.29 -9.46
C VAL A 326 -28.32 -15.26 -9.02
N LEU A 327 -27.25 -14.72 -8.45
CA LEU A 327 -26.14 -15.45 -7.87
C LEU A 327 -26.33 -15.49 -6.36
N VAL A 328 -26.09 -16.64 -5.74
CA VAL A 328 -26.25 -16.84 -4.28
C VAL A 328 -25.11 -17.70 -3.75
N PHE A 329 -24.47 -17.28 -2.65
CA PHE A 329 -23.47 -18.08 -1.93
C PHE A 329 -23.38 -17.70 -0.46
N GLY A 330 -23.00 -18.65 0.39
CA GLY A 330 -22.77 -18.43 1.81
C GLY A 330 -21.61 -17.46 2.06
N TRP A 331 -21.73 -16.63 3.09
CA TRP A 331 -20.73 -15.61 3.44
C TRP A 331 -20.56 -15.46 4.95
N SER A 332 -19.31 -15.47 5.43
CA SER A 332 -18.99 -15.20 6.83
C SER A 332 -17.53 -14.77 6.99
N GLY A 333 -17.29 -13.77 7.83
CA GLY A 333 -15.93 -13.35 8.19
C GLY A 333 -15.10 -12.86 6.99
N GLY A 334 -15.73 -12.16 6.05
CA GLY A 334 -15.06 -11.63 4.86
C GLY A 334 -14.72 -12.66 3.78
N ALA A 335 -15.27 -13.87 3.86
CA ALA A 335 -14.99 -14.94 2.90
C ALA A 335 -16.22 -15.79 2.56
N PRO A 336 -16.24 -16.43 1.37
CA PRO A 336 -17.30 -17.35 0.99
C PRO A 336 -17.26 -18.61 1.86
N THR A 337 -18.43 -19.11 2.25
CA THR A 337 -18.56 -20.36 3.02
C THR A 337 -19.15 -21.50 2.21
N THR A 338 -19.69 -21.21 1.02
CA THR A 338 -20.24 -22.21 0.10
C THR A 338 -19.84 -21.92 -1.34
N GLU A 339 -20.02 -22.92 -2.21
CA GLU A 339 -20.02 -22.71 -3.66
C GLU A 339 -21.13 -21.73 -4.10
N ILE A 340 -20.94 -21.13 -5.28
CA ILE A 340 -21.87 -20.18 -5.89
C ILE A 340 -22.96 -20.88 -6.69
N ALA A 341 -24.21 -20.58 -6.38
CA ALA A 341 -25.39 -21.06 -7.09
C ALA A 341 -25.89 -20.01 -8.10
N ARG A 342 -26.36 -20.47 -9.26
CA ARG A 342 -26.82 -19.63 -10.38
C ARG A 342 -28.29 -19.89 -10.70
N PHE A 343 -29.12 -18.85 -10.72
CA PHE A 343 -30.53 -18.94 -11.06
C PHE A 343 -30.89 -17.96 -12.16
N TYR A 344 -31.43 -18.45 -13.27
CA TYR A 344 -31.60 -17.66 -14.48
C TYR A 344 -33.04 -17.16 -14.66
N THR A 345 -33.17 -15.94 -15.19
CA THR A 345 -34.43 -15.36 -15.63
C THR A 345 -34.21 -14.46 -16.85
N ARG A 346 -35.28 -14.01 -17.48
CA ARG A 346 -35.24 -13.07 -18.60
C ARG A 346 -36.35 -12.06 -18.47
N THR A 347 -36.05 -10.78 -18.64
CA THR A 347 -37.05 -9.71 -18.70
C THR A 347 -37.94 -9.85 -19.92
N GLU A 348 -39.17 -9.35 -19.81
CA GLU A 348 -40.13 -9.37 -20.91
C GLU A 348 -39.67 -8.49 -22.08
N ALA A 349 -40.23 -8.74 -23.26
CA ALA A 349 -39.94 -7.92 -24.44
C ALA A 349 -40.65 -6.56 -24.40
N PRO A 350 -40.11 -5.54 -25.11
CA PRO A 350 -40.85 -4.31 -25.38
C PRO A 350 -42.23 -4.62 -25.96
N ALA A 351 -43.22 -3.79 -25.64
CA ALA A 351 -44.60 -4.05 -26.04
C ALA A 351 -44.82 -3.91 -27.56
N THR A 352 -43.97 -3.11 -28.21
CA THR A 352 -44.00 -2.86 -29.65
C THR A 352 -43.03 -3.75 -30.41
N ALA A 353 -43.36 -4.08 -31.67
CA ALA A 353 -42.50 -4.90 -32.52
C ALA A 353 -41.33 -4.08 -33.12
N PRO A 354 -40.18 -4.71 -33.44
CA PRO A 354 -39.00 -4.02 -33.97
C PRO A 354 -39.24 -3.12 -35.19
N GLU A 355 -40.17 -3.49 -36.07
CA GLU A 355 -40.56 -2.71 -37.23
C GLU A 355 -41.20 -1.35 -36.86
N GLU A 356 -41.83 -1.24 -35.70
CA GLU A 356 -42.53 -0.04 -35.21
C GLU A 356 -41.61 0.93 -34.47
N TRP A 357 -40.45 0.47 -34.00
CA TRP A 357 -39.52 1.30 -33.21
C TRP A 357 -38.99 2.49 -34.00
N THR A 358 -39.16 3.70 -33.48
CA THR A 358 -38.63 4.92 -34.07
C THR A 358 -37.96 5.77 -33.01
N PHE A 359 -37.12 6.72 -33.43
CA PHE A 359 -36.41 7.63 -32.54
C PHE A 359 -36.67 9.07 -32.94
N SER A 360 -36.85 9.92 -31.92
CA SER A 360 -36.81 11.38 -32.06
C SER A 360 -35.45 11.88 -31.61
N PHE A 361 -34.85 12.77 -32.39
CA PHE A 361 -33.54 13.35 -32.12
C PHE A 361 -33.65 14.84 -31.88
N LYS A 362 -32.95 15.34 -30.87
CA LYS A 362 -32.81 16.76 -30.58
C LYS A 362 -31.34 17.10 -30.39
N VAL A 363 -30.93 18.24 -30.92
CA VAL A 363 -29.58 18.80 -30.74
C VAL A 363 -29.71 20.21 -30.22
N ASP A 364 -29.02 20.51 -29.13
CA ASP A 364 -28.93 21.83 -28.51
C ASP A 364 -27.46 22.17 -28.22
N GLY A 365 -27.20 23.41 -27.80
CA GLY A 365 -25.90 23.79 -27.25
C GLY A 365 -24.73 23.68 -28.23
N ILE A 366 -24.99 23.81 -29.54
CA ILE A 366 -23.95 23.68 -30.58
C ILE A 366 -22.93 24.82 -30.46
N THR A 367 -21.67 24.46 -30.21
CA THR A 367 -20.50 25.35 -30.28
C THR A 367 -19.62 24.93 -31.47
N SER A 368 -18.38 25.42 -31.55
CA SER A 368 -17.41 24.90 -32.52
C SER A 368 -16.92 23.49 -32.18
N ARG A 369 -17.01 23.05 -30.93
CA ARG A 369 -16.45 21.75 -30.49
C ARG A 369 -17.37 20.93 -29.60
N SER A 370 -18.59 21.40 -29.38
CA SER A 370 -19.55 20.76 -28.49
C SER A 370 -20.96 20.74 -29.07
N ALA A 371 -21.73 19.75 -28.63
CA ALA A 371 -23.17 19.68 -28.83
C ALA A 371 -23.79 18.77 -27.75
N SER A 372 -25.02 19.10 -27.33
CA SER A 372 -25.83 18.22 -26.48
C SER A 372 -26.89 17.55 -27.33
N ILE A 373 -26.98 16.23 -27.23
CA ILE A 373 -27.98 15.43 -27.94
C ILE A 373 -28.97 14.82 -26.96
N THR A 374 -30.22 14.67 -27.42
CA THR A 374 -31.27 13.90 -26.74
C THR A 374 -31.93 12.98 -27.76
N ILE A 375 -32.14 11.74 -27.36
CA ILE A 375 -32.70 10.67 -28.18
C ILE A 375 -33.87 10.08 -27.38
N THR A 376 -35.06 10.13 -27.97
CA THR A 376 -36.28 9.59 -27.34
C THR A 376 -36.80 8.44 -28.21
N PRO A 377 -36.79 7.18 -27.74
CA PRO A 377 -37.40 6.07 -28.45
C PRO A 377 -38.93 6.17 -28.41
N SER A 378 -39.61 5.57 -29.39
CA SER A 378 -41.08 5.51 -29.42
C SER A 378 -41.68 4.53 -28.40
N ASP A 379 -40.86 3.63 -27.87
CA ASP A 379 -41.17 2.69 -26.78
C ASP A 379 -40.01 2.78 -25.79
N GLU A 380 -40.32 3.14 -24.55
CA GLU A 380 -39.32 3.44 -23.52
C GLU A 380 -38.53 2.22 -23.06
N TYR A 381 -38.95 1.00 -23.41
CA TYR A 381 -38.27 -0.22 -23.01
C TYR A 381 -37.34 -0.80 -24.10
N VAL A 382 -37.23 -0.14 -25.26
CA VAL A 382 -36.35 -0.60 -26.34
C VAL A 382 -34.90 -0.36 -25.94
N PRO A 383 -34.06 -1.39 -25.80
CA PRO A 383 -32.64 -1.19 -25.53
C PRO A 383 -31.92 -0.70 -26.79
N TYR A 384 -31.11 0.33 -26.65
CA TYR A 384 -30.33 0.90 -27.75
C TYR A 384 -29.01 1.51 -27.27
N LEU A 385 -28.06 1.62 -28.18
CA LEU A 385 -26.86 2.45 -28.03
C LEU A 385 -26.87 3.55 -29.09
N TYR A 386 -26.04 4.56 -28.90
CA TYR A 386 -25.97 5.70 -29.80
C TYR A 386 -24.61 6.39 -29.70
N ASP A 387 -24.23 7.08 -30.77
CA ASP A 387 -23.13 8.05 -30.80
C ASP A 387 -23.40 9.06 -31.93
N VAL A 388 -22.47 10.00 -32.14
CA VAL A 388 -22.40 10.83 -33.34
C VAL A 388 -21.40 10.24 -34.35
N ILE A 389 -21.61 10.56 -35.62
CA ILE A 389 -20.71 10.18 -36.72
C ILE A 389 -20.48 11.41 -37.61
N ALA A 390 -19.21 11.72 -37.91
CA ALA A 390 -18.87 12.82 -38.80
C ALA A 390 -19.33 12.52 -40.24
N GLU A 391 -19.75 13.54 -40.99
CA GLU A 391 -20.30 13.39 -42.34
C GLU A 391 -19.38 12.60 -43.28
N LYS A 392 -18.07 12.82 -43.18
CA LYS A 392 -17.07 12.08 -43.96
C LYS A 392 -17.15 10.57 -43.75
N ASP A 393 -17.30 10.15 -42.50
CA ASP A 393 -17.38 8.73 -42.15
C ASP A 393 -18.77 8.20 -42.44
N TYR A 394 -19.82 8.96 -42.11
CA TYR A 394 -21.20 8.63 -42.46
C TYR A 394 -21.38 8.38 -43.96
N GLU A 395 -20.84 9.23 -44.83
CA GLU A 395 -20.90 9.05 -46.28
C GLU A 395 -20.25 7.74 -46.75
N SER A 396 -19.27 7.23 -46.00
CA SER A 396 -18.61 5.95 -46.27
C SER A 396 -19.43 4.74 -45.78
N TYR A 397 -20.28 4.92 -44.75
CA TYR A 397 -21.03 3.85 -44.10
C TYR A 397 -22.54 3.90 -44.31
N LYS A 398 -23.12 4.97 -44.87
CA LYS A 398 -24.57 5.18 -44.95
C LYS A 398 -25.35 4.08 -45.67
N ASP A 399 -24.72 3.38 -46.60
CA ASP A 399 -25.31 2.25 -47.32
C ASP A 399 -25.30 0.94 -46.49
N ASN A 400 -24.57 0.92 -45.36
CA ASN A 400 -24.46 -0.22 -44.44
C ASN A 400 -24.20 0.23 -42.97
N MET A 401 -25.12 1.01 -42.41
CA MET A 401 -25.00 1.46 -41.01
C MET A 401 -25.00 0.31 -40.01
N ASN A 402 -25.66 -0.82 -40.31
CA ASN A 402 -25.62 -2.00 -39.44
C ASN A 402 -24.19 -2.56 -39.31
N GLY A 403 -23.43 -2.60 -40.41
CA GLY A 403 -22.04 -3.03 -40.39
C GLY A 403 -21.13 -2.07 -39.63
N TYR A 404 -21.37 -0.77 -39.75
CA TYR A 404 -20.66 0.25 -38.96
C TYR A 404 -20.89 0.06 -37.45
N VAL A 405 -22.15 -0.06 -37.02
CA VAL A 405 -22.49 -0.24 -35.61
C VAL A 405 -21.92 -1.56 -35.08
N LYS A 406 -21.95 -2.63 -35.89
CA LYS A 406 -21.32 -3.89 -35.50
C LYS A 406 -19.81 -3.74 -35.26
N GLN A 407 -19.10 -3.03 -36.14
CA GLN A 407 -17.68 -2.74 -35.94
C GLN A 407 -17.45 -1.87 -34.69
N TYR A 408 -18.30 -0.88 -34.45
CA TYR A 408 -18.27 -0.04 -33.25
C TYR A 408 -18.37 -0.89 -31.98
N ILE A 409 -19.34 -1.83 -31.93
CA ILE A 409 -19.53 -2.73 -30.78
C ILE A 409 -18.34 -3.68 -30.62
N GLU A 410 -17.80 -4.21 -31.72
CA GLU A 410 -16.65 -5.13 -31.67
C GLU A 410 -15.40 -4.49 -31.05
N GLU A 411 -15.25 -3.15 -31.12
CA GLU A 411 -14.15 -2.43 -30.47
C GLU A 411 -14.28 -2.39 -28.92
N ASN A 412 -15.49 -2.59 -28.37
CA ASN A 412 -15.73 -2.53 -26.92
C ASN A 412 -16.82 -3.51 -26.40
N ILE A 413 -16.90 -4.71 -26.97
CA ILE A 413 -18.02 -5.64 -26.73
C ILE A 413 -18.18 -6.04 -25.25
N THR A 414 -17.10 -6.06 -24.48
CA THR A 414 -17.12 -6.39 -23.04
C THR A 414 -17.92 -5.38 -22.21
N ASN A 415 -18.11 -4.16 -22.71
CA ASN A 415 -18.86 -3.10 -22.03
C ASN A 415 -20.27 -2.89 -22.59
N LEU A 416 -20.73 -3.74 -23.53
CA LEU A 416 -21.98 -3.54 -24.24
C LEU A 416 -23.18 -3.33 -23.31
N ASP A 417 -23.30 -4.12 -22.23
CA ASP A 417 -24.41 -3.98 -21.28
C ASP A 417 -24.44 -2.64 -20.55
N TYR A 418 -23.27 -2.01 -20.37
CA TYR A 418 -23.17 -0.66 -19.81
C TYR A 418 -23.37 0.46 -20.83
N GLU A 419 -23.18 0.17 -22.12
CA GLU A 419 -23.34 1.14 -23.21
C GLU A 419 -24.78 1.25 -23.70
N ARG A 420 -25.52 0.13 -23.63
CA ARG A 420 -26.95 0.08 -23.94
C ARG A 420 -27.76 0.72 -22.83
N GLY A 421 -28.77 1.49 -23.23
CA GLY A 421 -29.79 2.02 -22.34
C GLY A 421 -31.16 1.95 -22.99
N ASP A 422 -32.18 2.29 -22.24
CA ASP A 422 -33.55 2.44 -22.70
C ASP A 422 -34.11 3.80 -22.25
N GLY A 423 -35.37 4.08 -22.55
CA GLY A 423 -35.98 5.38 -22.26
C GLY A 423 -35.33 6.53 -23.01
N GLU A 424 -35.57 7.76 -22.56
CA GLU A 424 -34.90 8.93 -23.14
C GLU A 424 -33.45 9.01 -22.66
N GLN A 425 -32.52 9.02 -23.62
CA GLN A 425 -31.09 9.13 -23.36
C GLN A 425 -30.51 10.39 -24.00
N GLY A 426 -29.33 10.80 -23.53
CA GLY A 426 -28.64 11.96 -24.08
C GLY A 426 -27.19 12.01 -23.67
N TYR A 427 -26.41 12.80 -24.39
CA TYR A 427 -25.00 13.03 -24.06
C TYR A 427 -24.60 14.43 -24.48
N THR A 428 -23.71 15.05 -23.71
CA THR A 428 -23.08 16.31 -24.11
C THR A 428 -21.64 16.00 -24.52
N TYR A 429 -21.39 16.07 -25.82
CA TYR A 429 -20.04 16.04 -26.36
C TYR A 429 -19.41 17.39 -26.05
N TYR A 430 -18.49 17.43 -25.09
CA TYR A 430 -17.86 18.65 -24.64
C TYR A 430 -16.42 18.73 -25.16
N SER A 431 -16.14 19.71 -26.03
CA SER A 431 -14.82 19.99 -26.59
C SER A 431 -14.15 18.84 -27.36
N VAL A 432 -14.93 17.88 -27.88
CA VAL A 432 -14.44 16.70 -28.61
C VAL A 432 -14.88 16.65 -30.08
N LEU A 433 -15.75 17.57 -30.50
CA LEU A 433 -16.18 17.66 -31.89
C LEU A 433 -15.26 18.59 -32.70
N GLU A 434 -15.23 18.36 -34.01
CA GLU A 434 -14.44 19.16 -34.94
C GLU A 434 -15.18 20.43 -35.38
N PRO A 435 -14.53 21.60 -35.41
CA PRO A 435 -15.14 22.84 -35.88
C PRO A 435 -15.60 22.80 -37.34
N GLY A 436 -16.75 23.41 -37.60
CA GLY A 436 -17.35 23.50 -38.93
C GLY A 436 -17.69 22.15 -39.57
N THR A 437 -17.75 21.08 -38.78
CA THR A 437 -17.96 19.71 -39.26
C THR A 437 -19.43 19.33 -39.10
N THR A 438 -19.98 18.72 -40.14
CA THR A 438 -21.32 18.16 -40.10
C THR A 438 -21.28 16.77 -39.46
N TYR A 439 -22.24 16.52 -38.57
CA TYR A 439 -22.42 15.28 -37.83
C TYR A 439 -23.84 14.77 -37.97
N TYR A 440 -24.00 13.46 -37.86
CA TYR A 440 -25.27 12.77 -37.72
C TYR A 440 -25.30 12.06 -36.36
N ILE A 441 -26.46 11.94 -35.74
CA ILE A 441 -26.66 11.03 -34.61
C ILE A 441 -27.14 9.71 -35.18
N TRP A 442 -26.57 8.60 -34.72
CA TRP A 442 -27.12 7.28 -34.97
C TRP A 442 -27.59 6.66 -33.65
N ALA A 443 -28.70 5.94 -33.68
CA ALA A 443 -29.21 5.14 -32.58
C ALA A 443 -29.48 3.72 -33.09
N ALA A 444 -28.96 2.72 -32.42
CA ALA A 444 -29.03 1.34 -32.82
C ALA A 444 -29.69 0.49 -31.74
N CYS A 445 -30.81 -0.15 -32.08
CA CYS A 445 -31.39 -1.22 -31.29
C CYS A 445 -30.51 -2.45 -31.45
N VAL A 446 -29.97 -2.95 -30.35
CA VAL A 446 -29.10 -4.13 -30.34
C VAL A 446 -29.44 -5.05 -29.18
N ASP A 447 -29.31 -6.35 -29.40
CA ASP A 447 -29.50 -7.32 -28.34
C ASP A 447 -28.26 -7.44 -27.43
N GLU A 448 -28.37 -8.31 -26.42
CA GLU A 448 -27.33 -8.56 -25.41
C GLU A 448 -26.06 -9.22 -25.98
N TYR A 449 -26.09 -9.70 -27.21
CA TYR A 449 -24.95 -10.30 -27.90
C TYR A 449 -24.29 -9.35 -28.91
N GLY A 450 -24.83 -8.12 -29.04
CA GLY A 450 -24.34 -7.12 -29.98
C GLY A 450 -24.89 -7.26 -31.39
N ASP A 451 -25.92 -8.10 -31.60
CA ASP A 451 -26.56 -8.21 -32.91
C ASP A 451 -27.46 -6.98 -33.16
N VAL A 452 -27.21 -6.33 -34.31
CA VAL A 452 -27.90 -5.10 -34.69
C VAL A 452 -29.27 -5.42 -35.28
N ILE A 453 -30.32 -4.97 -34.61
CA ILE A 453 -31.72 -5.16 -35.00
C ILE A 453 -32.15 -4.05 -35.97
N LYS A 454 -31.90 -2.80 -35.60
CA LYS A 454 -32.34 -1.60 -36.34
C LYS A 454 -31.42 -0.43 -36.04
N VAL A 455 -31.11 0.37 -37.06
CA VAL A 455 -30.39 1.64 -36.89
C VAL A 455 -31.25 2.78 -37.43
N ALA A 456 -31.38 3.84 -36.65
CA ALA A 456 -31.94 5.11 -37.06
C ALA A 456 -30.83 6.16 -37.10
N VAL A 457 -30.90 7.06 -38.08
CA VAL A 457 -29.96 8.18 -38.24
C VAL A 457 -30.75 9.48 -38.26
N SER A 458 -30.30 10.50 -37.54
CA SER A 458 -30.95 11.80 -37.47
C SER A 458 -30.77 12.61 -38.77
N GLU A 459 -31.47 13.74 -38.87
CA GLU A 459 -31.01 14.83 -39.74
C GLU A 459 -29.66 15.37 -39.24
N PRO A 460 -28.81 15.91 -40.12
CA PRO A 460 -27.49 16.39 -39.72
C PRO A 460 -27.55 17.67 -38.88
N PHE A 461 -26.54 17.87 -38.04
CA PHE A 461 -26.21 19.15 -37.43
C PHE A 461 -24.77 19.53 -37.77
N THR A 462 -24.44 20.82 -37.73
CA THR A 462 -23.08 21.29 -38.04
C THR A 462 -22.57 22.10 -36.87
N THR A 463 -21.39 21.77 -36.37
CA THR A 463 -20.69 22.58 -35.38
C THR A 463 -20.38 23.96 -35.97
N LEU A 464 -20.23 24.96 -35.10
CA LEU A 464 -19.87 26.30 -35.56
C LEU A 464 -18.47 26.27 -36.21
N PRO A 465 -18.23 27.11 -37.24
CA PRO A 465 -16.92 27.17 -37.86
C PRO A 465 -15.86 27.56 -36.83
N LYS A 466 -14.64 27.09 -37.07
CA LYS A 466 -13.49 27.52 -36.30
C LYS A 466 -13.39 29.04 -36.30
N LYS A 467 -13.16 29.59 -35.11
CA LYS A 467 -12.91 31.02 -34.90
C LYS A 467 -11.67 31.15 -34.02
N GLU A 468 -10.86 32.17 -34.24
CA GLU A 468 -9.81 32.52 -33.28
C GLU A 468 -10.43 33.07 -32.00
N SER A 469 -10.01 32.55 -30.85
CA SER A 469 -10.49 33.04 -29.55
C SER A 469 -9.89 34.40 -29.20
N SER A 470 -10.61 35.20 -28.42
CA SER A 470 -10.04 36.39 -27.77
C SER A 470 -9.18 36.06 -26.57
N ALA A 471 -9.21 34.80 -26.11
CA ALA A 471 -8.26 34.30 -25.13
C ALA A 471 -6.82 34.48 -25.62
N THR A 472 -5.90 34.79 -24.72
CA THR A 472 -4.47 34.87 -25.04
C THR A 472 -3.67 34.33 -23.87
N VAL A 473 -2.54 33.69 -24.17
CA VAL A 473 -1.51 33.34 -23.20
C VAL A 473 -0.18 33.95 -23.63
N SER A 474 0.60 34.40 -22.66
CA SER A 474 1.99 34.80 -22.81
C SER A 474 2.88 33.98 -21.88
N ALA A 475 4.15 33.82 -22.24
CA ALA A 475 5.16 33.26 -21.37
C ALA A 475 6.34 34.22 -21.20
N GLU A 476 6.90 34.27 -19.98
CA GLU A 476 8.09 35.03 -19.64
C GLU A 476 9.12 34.10 -18.99
N ILE A 477 10.38 34.22 -19.41
CA ILE A 477 11.49 33.54 -18.73
C ILE A 477 11.93 34.44 -17.58
N THR A 478 11.60 34.05 -16.35
CA THR A 478 11.90 34.84 -15.15
C THR A 478 13.33 34.64 -14.66
N GLY A 479 13.97 33.55 -15.06
CA GLY A 479 15.38 33.28 -14.82
C GLY A 479 15.82 31.95 -15.42
N TYR A 480 17.13 31.79 -15.63
CA TYR A 480 17.71 30.48 -15.93
C TYR A 480 19.05 30.31 -15.24
N PHE A 481 19.29 29.12 -14.70
CA PHE A 481 20.31 28.87 -13.69
C PHE A 481 21.17 27.68 -14.06
N ASN A 482 22.39 27.65 -13.52
CA ASN A 482 23.31 26.56 -13.73
C ASN A 482 22.90 25.33 -12.90
N GLY A 483 22.57 24.22 -13.57
CA GLY A 483 22.20 22.97 -12.93
C GLY A 483 23.30 22.38 -12.04
N ASP A 484 24.57 22.65 -12.34
CA ASP A 484 25.68 22.24 -11.48
C ASP A 484 25.61 22.94 -10.10
N GLU A 485 25.30 24.24 -10.07
CA GLU A 485 25.19 25.04 -8.85
C GLU A 485 23.91 24.69 -8.06
N LEU A 486 22.80 24.45 -8.76
CA LEU A 486 21.56 23.99 -8.13
C LEU A 486 21.70 22.61 -7.49
N ALA A 487 22.39 21.67 -8.13
CA ALA A 487 22.63 20.34 -7.59
C ALA A 487 23.57 20.34 -6.38
N GLU A 488 24.43 21.36 -6.24
CA GLU A 488 25.23 21.57 -5.03
C GLU A 488 24.40 22.16 -3.89
N LEU A 489 23.48 23.09 -4.19
CA LEU A 489 22.65 23.76 -3.19
C LEU A 489 21.47 22.92 -2.70
N TYR A 490 20.87 22.12 -3.60
CA TYR A 490 19.72 21.24 -3.33
C TYR A 490 19.95 19.85 -3.95
N PRO A 491 20.83 19.03 -3.37
CA PRO A 491 21.23 17.75 -3.95
C PRO A 491 20.09 16.73 -4.06
N ASP A 492 19.11 16.79 -3.14
CA ASP A 492 17.97 15.87 -3.13
C ASP A 492 16.94 16.20 -4.23
N ASP A 493 16.89 17.46 -4.69
CA ASP A 493 15.88 17.92 -5.66
C ASP A 493 16.42 18.01 -7.09
N TYR A 494 17.70 18.38 -7.29
CA TYR A 494 18.21 18.81 -8.60
C TYR A 494 19.46 18.07 -9.10
N SER A 495 19.85 16.97 -8.46
CA SER A 495 21.05 16.20 -8.81
C SER A 495 21.08 15.67 -10.25
N ASP A 496 19.92 15.32 -10.80
CA ASP A 496 19.77 14.78 -12.16
C ASP A 496 20.02 15.82 -13.26
N GLY A 497 19.90 17.12 -12.95
CA GLY A 497 20.07 18.21 -13.91
C GLY A 497 21.48 18.77 -14.02
N LYS A 498 22.51 18.07 -13.51
CA LYS A 498 23.92 18.50 -13.64
C LYS A 498 24.33 18.60 -15.10
N GLY A 499 25.11 19.62 -15.42
CA GLY A 499 25.54 19.94 -16.78
C GLY A 499 24.47 20.62 -17.64
N MET A 500 23.25 20.85 -17.14
CA MET A 500 22.12 21.43 -17.86
C MET A 500 21.78 22.85 -17.36
N ALA A 501 20.96 23.57 -18.12
CA ALA A 501 20.31 24.79 -17.69
C ALA A 501 18.95 24.46 -17.07
N TYR A 502 18.63 25.08 -15.93
CA TYR A 502 17.29 25.10 -15.36
C TYR A 502 16.60 26.40 -15.73
N VAL A 503 15.48 26.33 -16.45
CA VAL A 503 14.78 27.50 -16.99
C VAL A 503 13.44 27.67 -16.29
N GLN A 504 13.23 28.83 -15.65
CA GLN A 504 11.96 29.21 -15.04
C GLN A 504 11.13 30.00 -16.03
N VAL A 505 9.93 29.49 -16.33
CA VAL A 505 8.99 30.09 -17.28
C VAL A 505 7.67 30.36 -16.58
N GLU A 506 7.23 31.61 -16.53
CA GLU A 506 5.91 32.00 -16.05
C GLU A 506 4.94 32.17 -17.21
N PHE A 507 3.79 31.51 -17.12
CA PHE A 507 2.69 31.66 -18.07
C PHE A 507 1.61 32.56 -17.47
N SER A 508 1.07 33.45 -18.29
CA SER A 508 -0.02 34.35 -17.90
C SER A 508 -1.05 34.41 -19.01
N ALA A 509 -2.32 34.23 -18.66
CA ALA A 509 -3.44 34.33 -19.60
C ALA A 509 -4.35 35.53 -19.29
N ASN A 510 -5.08 36.00 -20.29
CA ASN A 510 -6.08 37.05 -20.09
C ASN A 510 -7.39 36.49 -19.48
N GLU A 511 -8.34 37.37 -19.13
CA GLU A 511 -9.61 36.99 -18.47
C GLU A 511 -10.59 36.17 -19.34
N ASP A 512 -10.32 36.12 -20.66
CA ASP A 512 -11.12 35.36 -21.62
C ASP A 512 -10.71 33.89 -21.69
N ALA A 513 -9.48 33.57 -21.27
CA ALA A 513 -8.99 32.19 -21.21
C ALA A 513 -9.71 31.39 -20.12
N SER A 514 -10.22 30.22 -20.49
CA SER A 514 -10.75 29.21 -19.56
C SER A 514 -9.67 28.22 -19.13
N THR A 515 -8.78 27.84 -20.04
CA THR A 515 -7.59 27.02 -19.78
C THR A 515 -6.47 27.36 -20.75
N TRP A 516 -5.23 27.02 -20.43
CA TRP A 516 -4.10 27.22 -21.32
C TRP A 516 -3.02 26.16 -21.11
N TYR A 517 -2.38 25.83 -22.23
CA TYR A 517 -1.35 24.80 -22.33
C TYR A 517 -0.07 25.42 -22.86
N GLY A 518 1.06 24.90 -22.41
CA GLY A 518 2.36 25.37 -22.88
C GLY A 518 3.46 24.37 -22.61
N GLY A 519 4.60 24.60 -23.27
CA GLY A 519 5.79 23.77 -23.17
C GLY A 519 7.00 24.48 -23.73
N MET A 520 8.19 24.01 -23.36
CA MET A 520 9.46 24.40 -23.96
C MET A 520 10.01 23.22 -24.75
N PHE A 521 10.37 23.45 -25.99
CA PHE A 521 10.78 22.42 -26.94
C PHE A 521 12.16 22.77 -27.50
N LYS A 522 13.02 21.75 -27.65
CA LYS A 522 14.30 21.89 -28.33
C LYS A 522 14.04 22.00 -29.83
N GLU A 523 14.58 23.04 -30.47
CA GLU A 523 14.27 23.45 -31.85
C GLU A 523 12.89 24.13 -32.02
N ASP A 524 12.75 24.98 -33.04
CA ASP A 524 11.46 25.54 -33.44
C ASP A 524 10.75 24.57 -34.39
N PRO A 525 9.61 23.95 -34.00
CA PRO A 525 8.80 23.15 -34.91
C PRO A 525 8.18 23.96 -36.05
N ASN A 526 8.45 25.26 -36.12
CA ASN A 526 8.10 26.17 -37.19
C ASN A 526 9.28 27.00 -37.71
N ASP A 527 10.52 26.47 -37.67
CA ASP A 527 11.58 26.98 -38.57
C ASP A 527 10.97 27.16 -39.97
N HIS A 528 11.36 28.18 -40.72
CA HIS A 528 10.78 28.51 -42.03
C HIS A 528 10.89 27.37 -43.08
N THR A 529 11.50 26.24 -42.70
CA THR A 529 11.63 24.99 -43.44
C THR A 529 10.66 23.88 -42.98
N SER A 530 9.98 24.05 -41.85
CA SER A 530 8.94 23.17 -41.30
C SER A 530 7.57 23.39 -41.98
N ASN A 531 6.77 22.33 -42.06
CA ASN A 531 5.43 22.33 -42.66
C ASN A 531 4.28 22.36 -41.63
N ILE A 532 4.54 22.58 -40.33
CA ILE A 532 3.53 22.45 -39.26
C ILE A 532 2.77 23.77 -39.03
N SER A 533 1.45 23.77 -39.09
CA SER A 533 0.59 24.95 -38.87
C SER A 533 0.42 25.31 -37.38
N ASP A 534 0.00 26.56 -37.09
CA ASP A 534 -0.43 26.99 -35.74
C ASP A 534 -1.53 26.09 -35.17
N ASP A 535 -2.37 25.56 -36.06
CA ASP A 535 -3.50 24.70 -35.70
C ASP A 535 -3.01 23.33 -35.22
N GLU A 536 -2.10 22.72 -35.96
CA GLU A 536 -1.44 21.48 -35.55
C GLU A 536 -0.67 21.66 -34.24
N ILE A 537 -0.01 22.81 -34.04
CA ILE A 537 0.67 23.10 -32.76
C ILE A 537 -0.32 23.27 -31.62
N ALA A 538 -1.42 23.99 -31.83
CA ALA A 538 -2.46 24.16 -30.82
C ALA A 538 -3.06 22.80 -30.43
N ASP A 539 -3.43 21.96 -31.40
CA ASP A 539 -4.01 20.64 -31.16
C ASP A 539 -3.00 19.71 -30.42
N MET A 540 -1.71 19.78 -30.76
CA MET A 540 -0.65 19.08 -30.04
C MET A 540 -0.51 19.55 -28.59
N LEU A 541 -0.50 20.87 -28.35
CA LEU A 541 -0.42 21.43 -27.00
C LEU A 541 -1.66 21.08 -26.17
N ILE A 542 -2.84 20.99 -26.78
CA ILE A 542 -4.07 20.61 -26.10
C ILE A 542 -4.08 19.10 -25.77
N SER A 543 -3.57 18.27 -26.68
CA SER A 543 -3.60 16.81 -26.53
C SER A 543 -2.46 16.26 -25.66
N GLY A 544 -1.28 16.88 -25.71
CA GLY A 544 -0.07 16.39 -25.03
C GLY A 544 0.78 17.46 -24.36
N GLY A 545 0.37 18.74 -24.41
CA GLY A 545 1.06 19.81 -23.72
C GLY A 545 0.73 19.86 -22.22
N THR A 546 1.59 20.53 -21.47
CA THR A 546 1.41 20.67 -20.02
C THR A 546 0.38 21.75 -19.73
N TRP A 547 -0.60 21.47 -18.87
CA TRP A 547 -1.45 22.50 -18.29
C TRP A 547 -0.60 23.46 -17.44
N CYS A 548 -0.62 24.76 -17.78
CA CYS A 548 0.38 25.72 -17.30
C CYS A 548 -0.22 26.96 -16.60
N PRO A 549 -1.05 26.81 -15.54
CA PRO A 549 -1.73 27.95 -14.91
C PRO A 549 -0.78 28.96 -14.24
N THR A 550 0.43 28.52 -13.90
CA THR A 550 1.48 29.27 -13.19
C THR A 550 2.85 28.78 -13.64
N GLY A 551 3.93 29.31 -13.03
CA GLY A 551 5.31 29.02 -13.40
C GLY A 551 5.70 27.54 -13.48
N LYS A 552 6.54 27.21 -14.46
CA LYS A 552 7.10 25.87 -14.74
C LYS A 552 8.62 25.93 -14.78
N LEU A 553 9.26 24.80 -14.46
CA LEU A 553 10.71 24.62 -14.50
C LEU A 553 11.06 23.61 -15.60
N TYR A 554 12.05 23.90 -16.42
CA TYR A 554 12.49 23.03 -17.51
C TYR A 554 13.99 22.76 -17.47
N TRP A 555 14.42 21.60 -17.96
CA TRP A 555 15.81 21.32 -18.30
C TRP A 555 16.08 21.59 -19.77
N ALA A 556 17.20 22.28 -20.03
CA ALA A 556 17.67 22.58 -21.37
C ALA A 556 19.18 22.33 -21.47
N ASP A 557 19.61 21.78 -22.59
CA ASP A 557 21.02 21.80 -22.98
C ASP A 557 21.54 23.23 -23.15
N TRP A 558 22.78 23.47 -22.74
CA TRP A 558 23.48 24.72 -23.03
C TRP A 558 23.73 24.88 -24.53
N ASP A 559 23.74 26.13 -24.97
CA ASP A 559 24.11 26.54 -26.33
C ASP A 559 23.23 25.91 -27.44
N ALA A 560 22.04 25.42 -27.07
CA ALA A 560 21.01 24.95 -27.99
C ALA A 560 19.81 25.92 -28.03
N GLU A 561 19.14 25.96 -29.17
CA GLU A 561 17.94 26.79 -29.36
C GLU A 561 16.70 26.07 -28.83
N TYR A 562 15.87 26.81 -28.10
CA TYR A 562 14.61 26.36 -27.54
C TYR A 562 13.50 27.33 -27.89
N THR A 563 12.30 26.80 -28.09
CA THR A 563 11.09 27.59 -28.30
C THR A 563 10.05 27.25 -27.24
N ILE A 564 9.57 28.27 -26.53
CA ILE A 564 8.40 28.17 -25.68
C ILE A 564 7.16 28.39 -26.54
N LEU A 565 6.26 27.42 -26.52
CA LEU A 565 4.97 27.46 -27.21
C LEU A 565 3.86 27.47 -26.17
N ALA A 566 2.82 28.27 -26.40
CA ALA A 566 1.64 28.24 -25.56
C ALA A 566 0.36 28.56 -26.33
N VAL A 567 -0.76 28.01 -25.90
CA VAL A 567 -2.09 28.26 -26.46
C VAL A 567 -3.12 28.41 -25.34
N ALA A 568 -3.99 29.40 -25.46
CA ALA A 568 -5.12 29.59 -24.54
C ALA A 568 -6.41 29.12 -25.20
N ILE A 569 -7.23 28.36 -24.47
CA ILE A 569 -8.59 28.03 -24.85
C ILE A 569 -9.51 29.06 -24.19
N GLY A 570 -10.40 29.66 -24.97
CA GLY A 570 -11.40 30.59 -24.45
C GLY A 570 -12.63 29.90 -23.89
N LYS A 571 -13.50 30.69 -23.25
CA LYS A 571 -14.85 30.25 -22.85
C LYS A 571 -15.74 29.86 -24.04
N ASP A 572 -15.34 30.21 -25.25
CA ASP A 572 -16.01 29.83 -26.49
C ASP A 572 -15.47 28.52 -27.09
N GLU A 573 -14.63 27.79 -26.35
CA GLU A 573 -14.00 26.51 -26.73
C GLU A 573 -13.07 26.58 -27.95
N ASN A 574 -12.85 27.80 -28.46
CA ASN A 574 -11.85 28.05 -29.47
C ASN A 574 -10.51 28.36 -28.80
N TYR A 575 -9.43 28.12 -29.53
CA TYR A 575 -8.10 28.51 -29.05
C TYR A 575 -7.60 29.81 -29.66
N SER A 576 -6.70 30.44 -28.93
CA SER A 576 -5.92 31.60 -29.33
C SER A 576 -4.95 31.24 -30.46
N LYS A 577 -4.31 32.25 -31.07
CA LYS A 577 -3.06 31.99 -31.79
C LYS A 577 -2.02 31.40 -30.84
N VAL A 578 -1.12 30.60 -31.39
CA VAL A 578 -0.01 30.04 -30.64
C VAL A 578 0.99 31.15 -30.30
N PHE A 579 1.21 31.37 -29.01
CA PHE A 579 2.30 32.18 -28.47
C PHE A 579 3.64 31.49 -28.70
N ARG A 580 4.67 32.27 -29.02
CA ARG A 580 6.02 31.78 -29.33
C ARG A 580 7.08 32.67 -28.71
N LEU A 581 8.08 32.05 -28.08
CA LEU A 581 9.27 32.72 -27.58
C LEU A 581 10.50 31.81 -27.79
N THR A 582 11.35 32.16 -28.75
CA THR A 582 12.59 31.42 -29.06
C THR A 582 13.79 32.06 -28.36
N THR A 583 14.65 31.23 -27.79
CA THR A 583 15.85 31.68 -27.06
C THR A 583 16.95 30.62 -27.05
N THR A 584 18.16 31.02 -26.67
CA THR A 584 19.30 30.14 -26.42
C THR A 584 19.84 30.42 -25.04
N PHE A 585 20.09 29.37 -24.25
CA PHE A 585 20.64 29.49 -22.90
C PHE A 585 22.15 29.24 -22.93
N THR A 586 22.94 30.20 -22.47
CA THR A 586 24.41 30.07 -22.40
C THR A 586 24.86 30.16 -20.94
N LYS A 587 25.96 29.47 -20.60
CA LYS A 587 26.45 29.47 -19.21
C LYS A 587 26.81 30.88 -18.71
N ASP A 588 27.41 31.69 -19.57
CA ASP A 588 27.83 33.06 -19.23
C ASP A 588 26.64 34.02 -19.00
N GLY A 589 25.46 33.67 -19.51
CA GLY A 589 24.25 34.49 -19.37
C GLY A 589 23.33 34.04 -18.23
N ALA A 590 23.65 32.94 -17.54
CA ALA A 590 22.83 32.40 -16.45
C ALA A 590 22.69 33.42 -15.31
N SER A 591 21.50 33.47 -14.71
CA SER A 591 21.21 34.25 -13.51
C SER A 591 22.07 33.80 -12.34
N ASP A 592 22.36 34.73 -11.42
CA ASP A 592 23.06 34.38 -10.18
C ASP A 592 22.21 33.39 -9.38
N ILE A 593 22.82 32.33 -8.88
CA ILE A 593 22.12 31.27 -8.14
C ILE A 593 21.37 31.79 -6.91
N SER A 594 21.80 32.92 -6.33
CA SER A 594 21.11 33.56 -5.20
C SER A 594 19.74 34.16 -5.56
N GLU A 595 19.45 34.34 -6.84
CA GLU A 595 18.15 34.80 -7.34
C GLU A 595 17.16 33.64 -7.55
N PHE A 596 17.60 32.39 -7.43
CA PHE A 596 16.74 31.23 -7.62
C PHE A 596 15.68 31.14 -6.52
N VAL A 597 14.41 31.20 -6.92
CA VAL A 597 13.27 30.92 -6.05
C VAL A 597 12.79 29.51 -6.33
N LYS A 598 12.89 28.62 -5.33
CA LYS A 598 12.43 27.23 -5.44
C LYS A 598 10.92 27.20 -5.72
N PRO A 599 10.46 26.56 -6.83
CA PRO A 599 9.03 26.38 -7.08
C PRO A 599 8.41 25.41 -6.05
N GLU A 600 7.09 25.51 -5.85
CA GLU A 600 6.36 24.60 -4.94
C GLU A 600 6.52 23.12 -5.35
N SER A 601 6.61 22.85 -6.65
CA SER A 601 7.00 21.53 -7.19
C SER A 601 8.43 21.63 -7.74
N PRO A 602 9.41 20.86 -7.21
CA PRO A 602 10.77 20.84 -7.73
C PRO A 602 10.90 20.09 -9.06
N TYR A 603 9.82 19.50 -9.57
CA TYR A 603 9.84 18.75 -10.82
C TYR A 603 10.15 19.66 -12.01
N ALA A 604 11.17 19.29 -12.78
CA ALA A 604 11.55 19.95 -14.02
C ALA A 604 11.21 19.08 -15.23
N TYR A 605 10.60 19.68 -16.24
CA TYR A 605 10.25 19.01 -17.49
C TYR A 605 11.46 18.97 -18.42
N ASN A 606 11.75 17.80 -19.01
CA ASN A 606 12.86 17.64 -19.94
C ASN A 606 12.52 18.23 -21.32
N ALA A 607 13.01 19.43 -21.62
CA ALA A 607 12.79 20.06 -22.93
C ALA A 607 13.68 19.46 -24.04
N SER A 608 14.78 18.79 -23.68
CA SER A 608 15.75 18.24 -24.62
C SER A 608 15.27 16.97 -25.36
N GLU A 609 14.35 16.22 -24.77
CA GLU A 609 13.72 15.01 -25.36
C GLU A 609 12.29 15.27 -25.84
N SER A 610 11.77 16.49 -25.65
CA SER A 610 10.41 16.85 -26.06
C SER A 610 10.35 16.99 -27.59
N SER A 611 10.02 15.91 -28.30
CA SER A 611 9.72 15.93 -29.73
C SER A 611 8.20 15.98 -29.97
N LEU A 612 7.77 16.78 -30.95
CA LEU A 612 6.39 16.81 -31.43
C LEU A 612 6.17 15.66 -32.43
N GLU A 613 5.69 14.51 -31.95
CA GLU A 613 5.31 13.40 -32.83
C GLU A 613 3.88 13.60 -33.37
N ILE A 614 3.73 13.70 -34.68
CA ILE A 614 2.42 13.66 -35.36
C ILE A 614 2.11 12.20 -35.68
N PRO A 615 1.11 11.56 -35.04
CA PRO A 615 0.72 10.21 -35.40
C PRO A 615 0.19 10.18 -36.83
N ALA A 616 0.60 9.19 -37.63
CA ALA A 616 0.01 8.97 -38.94
C ALA A 616 -1.49 8.65 -38.79
N TYR A 617 -2.36 9.54 -39.29
CA TYR A 617 -3.81 9.32 -39.27
C TYR A 617 -4.14 8.01 -40.00
N THR A 618 -4.57 7.02 -39.24
CA THR A 618 -5.16 5.79 -39.75
C THR A 618 -6.66 5.90 -39.50
N PRO A 619 -7.52 5.83 -40.52
CA PRO A 619 -8.96 5.92 -40.31
C PRO A 619 -9.41 4.73 -39.45
N LYS A 620 -9.74 5.00 -38.19
CA LYS A 620 -10.40 4.09 -37.26
C LYS A 620 -11.84 4.56 -37.04
N VAL A 621 -12.72 3.68 -36.57
CA VAL A 621 -14.03 4.10 -36.06
C VAL A 621 -13.75 5.07 -34.91
N VAL A 622 -14.28 6.29 -35.00
CA VAL A 622 -14.08 7.29 -33.97
C VAL A 622 -15.25 7.17 -33.00
N MET A 623 -14.96 6.68 -31.80
CA MET A 623 -15.90 6.73 -30.68
C MET A 623 -15.80 8.11 -30.04
N TYR A 624 -16.86 8.91 -30.13
CA TYR A 624 -16.91 10.23 -29.48
C TYR A 624 -17.40 10.12 -28.04
N ARG A 625 -18.18 9.08 -27.74
CA ARG A 625 -18.54 8.72 -26.39
C ARG A 625 -17.52 7.73 -25.82
N THR A 626 -16.54 8.24 -25.08
CA THR A 626 -15.70 7.43 -24.19
C THR A 626 -16.29 7.47 -22.79
N LYS A 627 -16.59 6.32 -22.17
CA LYS A 627 -16.95 6.30 -20.75
C LYS A 627 -15.70 6.63 -19.94
N SER A 628 -15.79 7.61 -19.05
CA SER A 628 -14.80 7.77 -17.98
C SER A 628 -14.89 6.54 -17.08
N GLU A 629 -13.78 5.82 -16.91
CA GLU A 629 -13.63 4.80 -15.87
C GLU A 629 -13.85 5.38 -14.47
#